data_AF-A0A3N5KED1-F1
#
_entry.id   AF-A0A3N5KED1-F1
#
_cell.length_a   1.000
_cell.length_b   1.000
_cell.length_c   1.000
_cell.angle_alpha   90.00
_cell.angle_beta   90.00
_cell.angle_gamma   90.00
#
_symmetry.space_group_name_H-M   'P 1'
#
loop_
_entity.id
_entity.type
_entity.pdbx_description
1 polymer ?
#
loop_
_entity_poly.entity_id
_entity_poly.type
_entity_poly.pdbx_seq_one_letter_code
_entity_poly.pdbx_strand_id
1 'polypeptide(L)'
;MAESDLPVVIAGGGLVGLSTAMFLAQHGVPSLVIERLRGGSPVPRAAHFHLRTIELFRAAGIEQEVTARSAEEFLPEGAIISMDTLAGRKLADIIPSLNEGVDALSPCRRLFVTQPGLEPILRRRAEAAGAEVLDGHEVVGLDIGWYDGCDFGPQPSGYEQRTGDIRDVTPADVEGFDA
;
A
#
# COMPACT_ATOMS: atom_id res chain seq x y z
N MET A 1 10.78 13.87 27.06
CA MET A 1 11.38 13.34 25.81
C MET A 1 10.35 13.56 24.72
N ALA A 2 10.76 13.99 23.53
CA ALA A 2 9.87 14.59 22.55
C ALA A 2 8.74 13.62 22.16
N GLU A 3 7.51 14.09 22.33
CA GLU A 3 6.28 13.52 21.81
C GLU A 3 6.49 13.21 20.32
N SER A 4 6.33 11.95 19.90
CA SER A 4 6.36 11.63 18.46
C SER A 4 5.08 12.22 17.85
N ASP A 5 5.25 13.26 17.03
CA ASP A 5 4.21 13.99 16.31
C ASP A 5 3.57 13.17 15.16
N LEU A 6 3.55 11.83 15.22
CA LEU A 6 2.95 10.97 14.20
C LEU A 6 1.50 10.59 14.58
N PRO A 7 0.47 11.33 14.14
CA PRO A 7 -0.93 11.10 14.51
C PRO A 7 -1.55 9.82 13.92
N VAL A 8 -0.91 9.18 12.94
CA VAL A 8 -1.49 8.03 12.21
C VAL A 8 -0.52 6.86 12.10
N VAL A 9 -0.98 5.68 12.50
CA VAL A 9 -0.29 4.40 12.26
C VAL A 9 -1.08 3.60 11.21
N ILE A 10 -0.38 3.05 10.22
CA ILE A 10 -0.94 2.29 9.10
C ILE A 10 -0.37 0.88 9.15
N ALA A 11 -1.22 -0.10 9.44
CA ALA A 11 -0.85 -1.52 9.40
C ALA A 11 -0.95 -2.06 7.96
N GLY A 12 0.20 -2.26 7.32
CA GLY A 12 0.36 -2.79 5.97
C GLY A 12 1.00 -1.78 5.00
N GLY A 13 2.11 -2.18 4.36
CA GLY A 13 2.88 -1.40 3.39
C GLY A 13 2.66 -1.83 1.94
N GLY A 14 1.50 -2.42 1.63
CA GLY A 14 1.07 -2.64 0.25
C GLY A 14 0.51 -1.37 -0.42
N LEU A 15 0.02 -1.50 -1.65
CA LEU A 15 -0.55 -0.40 -2.44
C LEU A 15 -1.50 0.51 -1.67
N VAL A 16 -2.40 -0.05 -0.86
CA VAL A 16 -3.38 0.72 -0.08
C VAL A 16 -2.69 1.54 1.00
N GLY A 17 -1.87 0.91 1.85
CA GLY A 17 -1.22 1.60 2.97
C GLY A 17 -0.23 2.66 2.50
N LEU A 18 0.57 2.36 1.46
CA LEU A 18 1.48 3.35 0.86
C LEU A 18 0.73 4.51 0.20
N SER A 19 -0.42 4.25 -0.45
CA SER A 19 -1.26 5.32 -0.99
C SER A 19 -1.84 6.18 0.12
N THR A 20 -2.34 5.57 1.20
CA THR A 20 -2.84 6.28 2.38
C THR A 20 -1.77 7.19 2.97
N ALA A 21 -0.57 6.65 3.23
CA ALA A 21 0.55 7.41 3.74
C ALA A 21 0.94 8.57 2.81
N MET A 22 1.02 8.32 1.51
CA MET A 22 1.30 9.34 0.50
C MET A 22 0.29 10.50 0.55
N PHE A 23 -1.01 10.20 0.60
CA PHE A 23 -2.04 11.24 0.60
C PHE A 23 -2.13 11.98 1.94
N LEU A 24 -1.95 11.29 3.08
CA LEU A 24 -1.86 11.94 4.40
C LEU A 24 -0.69 12.92 4.45
N ALA A 25 0.47 12.48 3.99
CA ALA A 25 1.68 13.28 3.95
C ALA A 25 1.53 14.51 3.03
N GLN A 26 0.81 14.42 1.91
CA GLN A 26 0.45 15.58 1.07
C GLN A 26 -0.40 16.62 1.79
N HIS A 27 -1.19 16.20 2.78
CA HIS A 27 -1.98 17.09 3.63
C HIS A 27 -1.23 17.53 4.90
N GLY A 28 0.06 17.23 5.01
CA GLY A 28 0.88 17.56 6.17
C GLY A 28 0.52 16.76 7.42
N VAL A 29 -0.09 15.59 7.25
CA VAL A 29 -0.40 14.65 8.35
C VAL A 29 0.71 13.59 8.39
N PRO A 30 1.57 13.60 9.42
CA PRO A 30 2.62 12.61 9.55
C PRO A 30 2.04 11.22 9.84
N SER A 31 2.67 10.17 9.32
CA SER A 31 2.20 8.79 9.50
C SER A 31 3.33 7.77 9.50
N LEU A 32 3.16 6.70 10.27
CA LEU A 32 4.03 5.52 10.27
C LEU A 32 3.33 4.34 9.60
N VAL A 33 3.94 3.78 8.55
CA VAL A 33 3.51 2.54 7.91
C VAL A 33 4.31 1.38 8.48
N ILE A 34 3.62 0.31 8.90
CA ILE A 34 4.23 -0.90 9.45
C ILE A 34 3.93 -2.06 8.50
N GLU A 35 4.96 -2.69 7.94
CA GLU A 35 4.84 -3.80 7.00
C GLU A 35 5.60 -5.03 7.48
N ARG A 36 4.95 -6.20 7.42
CA ARG A 36 5.56 -7.46 7.84
C ARG A 36 6.67 -7.92 6.90
N LEU A 37 6.50 -7.74 5.59
CA LEU A 37 7.44 -8.22 4.59
C LEU A 37 8.59 -7.24 4.37
N ARG A 38 9.83 -7.76 4.40
CA ARG A 38 10.98 -7.01 3.90
C ARG A 38 11.00 -7.08 2.37
N GLY A 39 10.69 -5.96 1.71
CA GLY A 39 10.77 -5.85 0.24
C GLY A 39 9.46 -6.11 -0.52
N GLY A 40 8.31 -6.05 0.15
CA GLY A 40 7.00 -6.15 -0.50
C GLY A 40 6.60 -7.57 -0.91
N SER A 41 5.50 -7.68 -1.67
CA SER A 41 4.99 -8.99 -2.10
C SER A 41 5.74 -9.50 -3.34
N PRO A 42 6.28 -10.74 -3.33
CA PRO A 42 7.04 -11.27 -4.46
C PRO A 42 6.17 -11.72 -5.64
N VAL A 43 4.85 -11.81 -5.46
CA VAL A 43 3.91 -12.28 -6.50
C VAL A 43 3.03 -11.12 -6.96
N PRO A 44 2.98 -10.82 -8.27
CA PRO A 44 2.09 -9.79 -8.78
C PRO A 44 0.62 -10.20 -8.59
N ARG A 45 -0.17 -9.35 -7.92
CA ARG A 45 -1.61 -9.54 -7.73
C ARG A 45 -2.42 -8.59 -8.60
N ALA A 46 -2.10 -7.30 -8.52
CA ALA A 46 -2.69 -6.26 -9.36
C ALA A 46 -1.77 -5.93 -10.53
N ALA A 47 -2.37 -5.74 -11.70
CA ALA A 47 -1.65 -5.32 -12.90
C ALA A 47 -2.38 -4.24 -13.71
N HIS A 48 -3.69 -4.05 -13.56
CA HIS A 48 -4.47 -3.10 -14.36
C HIS A 48 -5.05 -1.99 -13.48
N PHE A 49 -4.74 -0.74 -13.82
CA PHE A 49 -5.22 0.45 -13.09
C PHE A 49 -6.10 1.33 -13.96
N HIS A 50 -7.28 1.67 -13.42
CA HIS A 50 -8.30 2.44 -14.10
C HIS A 50 -8.09 3.96 -13.96
N LEU A 51 -8.85 4.73 -14.75
CA LEU A 51 -8.77 6.20 -14.84
C LEU A 51 -8.73 6.88 -13.48
N ARG A 52 -9.65 6.51 -12.59
CA ARG A 52 -9.76 7.18 -11.30
C ARG A 52 -8.50 7.05 -10.45
N THR A 53 -7.83 5.90 -10.51
CA THR A 53 -6.56 5.71 -9.81
C THR A 53 -5.46 6.56 -10.42
N ILE A 54 -5.40 6.65 -11.76
CA ILE A 54 -4.38 7.46 -12.43
C ILE A 54 -4.60 8.96 -12.22
N GLU A 55 -5.86 9.42 -12.16
CA GLU A 55 -6.20 10.79 -11.76
C GLU A 55 -5.71 11.12 -10.34
N LEU A 56 -5.82 10.17 -9.41
CA LEU A 56 -5.30 10.32 -8.04
C LEU A 56 -3.75 10.36 -8.04
N PHE A 57 -3.11 9.54 -8.87
CA PHE A 57 -1.65 9.58 -9.05
C PHE A 57 -1.17 10.87 -9.71
N ARG A 58 -1.97 11.44 -10.62
CA ARG A 58 -1.74 12.76 -11.21
C ARG A 58 -1.82 13.85 -10.14
N ALA A 59 -2.87 13.84 -9.31
CA ALA A 59 -3.00 14.78 -8.20
C ALA A 59 -1.83 14.64 -7.21
N ALA A 60 -1.33 13.42 -7.02
CA ALA A 60 -0.15 13.15 -6.21
C ALA A 60 1.19 13.51 -6.88
N GLY A 61 1.19 13.86 -8.16
CA GLY A 61 2.40 14.23 -8.92
C GLY A 61 3.24 13.05 -9.40
N ILE A 62 2.71 11.82 -9.40
CA ILE A 62 3.44 10.60 -9.77
C ILE A 62 2.94 9.95 -11.07
N GLU A 63 1.94 10.54 -11.75
CA GLU A 63 1.40 9.99 -13.01
C GLU A 63 2.49 9.65 -14.03
N GLN A 64 3.41 10.58 -14.30
CA GLN A 64 4.46 10.38 -15.32
C GLN A 64 5.40 9.23 -14.96
N GLU A 65 5.78 9.10 -13.68
CA GLU A 65 6.64 8.02 -13.20
C GLU A 65 5.94 6.66 -13.33
N VAL A 66 4.66 6.60 -12.99
CA VAL A 66 3.84 5.38 -13.15
C VAL A 66 3.65 5.04 -14.62
N THR A 67 3.43 6.03 -15.50
CA THR A 67 3.32 5.80 -16.95
C THR A 67 4.64 5.30 -17.53
N ALA A 68 5.78 5.87 -17.13
CA ALA A 68 7.09 5.40 -17.57
C ALA A 68 7.32 3.95 -17.13
N ARG A 69 7.03 3.64 -15.87
CA ARG A 69 7.15 2.27 -15.34
C ARG A 69 6.23 1.28 -16.05
N SER A 70 5.01 1.70 -16.36
CA SER A 70 4.07 0.90 -17.16
C SER A 70 4.66 0.53 -18.53
N ALA A 71 5.27 1.49 -19.22
CA ALA A 71 5.87 1.27 -20.53
C ALA A 71 7.13 0.37 -20.51
N GLU A 72 7.81 0.26 -19.37
CA GLU A 72 8.90 -0.71 -19.18
C GLU A 72 8.40 -2.15 -19.06
N GLU A 73 7.22 -2.34 -18.45
CA GLU A 73 6.68 -3.66 -18.12
C GLU A 73 5.69 -4.18 -19.18
N PHE A 74 4.97 -3.29 -19.86
CA PHE A 74 3.87 -3.62 -20.75
C PHE A 74 3.90 -2.78 -22.02
N LEU A 75 3.33 -3.35 -23.10
CA LEU A 75 3.06 -2.58 -24.30
C LEU A 75 2.03 -1.48 -24.01
N PRO A 76 2.26 -0.25 -24.52
CA PRO A 76 1.25 0.79 -24.52
C PRO A 76 -0.01 0.29 -25.23
N GLU A 77 -1.19 0.70 -24.75
CA GLU A 77 -2.47 0.32 -25.38
C GLU A 77 -2.76 -1.18 -25.38
N GLY A 78 -2.48 -1.84 -24.25
CA GLY A 78 -2.74 -3.27 -24.08
C GLY A 78 -4.17 -3.70 -24.43
N ALA A 79 -4.31 -4.97 -24.78
CA ALA A 79 -5.59 -5.59 -25.11
C ALA A 79 -5.84 -6.80 -24.20
N ILE A 80 -7.12 -7.11 -23.95
CA ILE A 80 -7.54 -8.36 -23.35
C ILE A 80 -8.29 -9.13 -24.43
N ILE A 81 -7.74 -10.25 -24.85
CA ILE A 81 -8.31 -11.11 -25.89
C ILE A 81 -8.54 -12.52 -25.36
N SER A 82 -9.57 -13.18 -25.87
CA SER A 82 -9.82 -14.59 -25.62
C SER A 82 -9.26 -15.42 -26.77
N MET A 83 -8.54 -16.48 -26.43
CA MET A 83 -7.92 -17.42 -27.36
C MET A 83 -8.32 -18.85 -26.96
N ASP A 84 -8.44 -19.76 -27.92
CA ASP A 84 -8.67 -21.18 -27.58
C ASP A 84 -7.42 -21.83 -26.95
N THR A 85 -6.23 -21.42 -27.37
CA THR A 85 -4.93 -21.71 -26.75
C THR A 85 -3.98 -20.51 -26.96
N LEU A 86 -2.85 -20.44 -26.24
CA LEU A 86 -1.93 -19.31 -26.31
C LEU A 86 -1.41 -19.00 -27.73
N ALA A 87 -1.13 -20.04 -28.52
CA ALA A 87 -0.68 -19.92 -29.91
C ALA A 87 -1.79 -20.25 -30.93
N GLY A 88 -3.04 -20.35 -30.46
CA GLY A 88 -4.16 -20.78 -31.26
C GLY A 88 -4.91 -19.63 -31.90
N ARG A 89 -6.21 -19.83 -32.10
CA ARG A 89 -7.08 -18.87 -32.77
C ARG A 89 -7.70 -17.91 -31.76
N LYS A 90 -7.75 -16.63 -32.15
CA LYS A 90 -8.50 -15.60 -31.42
C LYS A 90 -10.00 -15.89 -31.51
N LEU A 91 -10.63 -15.95 -30.34
CA LEU A 91 -12.06 -16.17 -30.18
C LEU A 91 -12.82 -14.85 -30.08
N ALA A 92 -12.30 -13.88 -29.32
CA ALA A 92 -12.93 -12.58 -29.12
C ALA A 92 -11.93 -11.52 -28.63
N ASP A 93 -12.24 -10.26 -28.89
CA ASP A 93 -11.64 -9.11 -28.21
C ASP A 93 -12.53 -8.74 -27.01
N ILE A 94 -12.02 -8.92 -25.78
CA ILE A 94 -12.72 -8.53 -24.55
C ILE A 94 -12.51 -7.02 -24.32
N ILE A 95 -11.26 -6.59 -24.45
CA ILE A 95 -10.85 -5.18 -24.50
C ILE A 95 -9.92 -5.05 -25.70
N PRO A 96 -10.37 -4.52 -26.84
CA PRO A 96 -9.54 -4.41 -28.05
C PRO A 96 -8.42 -3.37 -27.90
N SER A 97 -8.66 -2.29 -27.15
CA SER A 97 -7.66 -1.32 -26.73
C SER A 97 -8.02 -0.75 -25.36
N LEU A 98 -7.03 -0.70 -24.46
CA LEU A 98 -7.24 -0.26 -23.08
C LEU A 98 -7.82 1.15 -22.99
N ASN A 99 -7.40 2.04 -23.89
CA ASN A 99 -7.75 3.46 -23.86
C ASN A 99 -8.64 3.91 -25.03
N GLU A 100 -9.30 2.97 -25.71
CA GLU A 100 -10.34 3.34 -26.68
C GLU A 100 -11.43 4.19 -26.00
N GLY A 101 -11.68 5.39 -26.54
CA GLY A 101 -12.66 6.34 -26.03
C GLY A 101 -12.31 7.00 -24.68
N VAL A 102 -11.15 6.70 -24.10
CA VAL A 102 -10.74 7.24 -22.80
C VAL A 102 -10.41 8.73 -22.86
N ASP A 103 -9.75 9.18 -23.93
CA ASP A 103 -9.27 10.57 -24.05
C ASP A 103 -10.41 11.60 -24.07
N ALA A 104 -11.64 11.17 -24.38
CA ALA A 104 -12.84 12.00 -24.32
C ALA A 104 -13.40 12.18 -22.90
N LEU A 105 -12.98 11.36 -21.93
CA LEU A 105 -13.55 11.27 -20.59
C LEU A 105 -12.61 11.75 -19.48
N SER A 106 -11.30 11.57 -19.66
CA SER A 106 -10.30 11.90 -18.64
C SER A 106 -9.01 12.39 -19.31
N PRO A 107 -8.27 13.33 -18.68
CA PRO A 107 -6.92 13.68 -19.13
C PRO A 107 -5.89 12.57 -18.86
N CYS A 108 -6.27 11.55 -18.09
CA CYS A 108 -5.43 10.41 -17.74
C CYS A 108 -5.79 9.20 -18.61
N ARG A 109 -4.82 8.29 -18.81
CA ARG A 109 -5.03 7.00 -19.48
C ARG A 109 -4.92 5.85 -18.50
N ARG A 110 -5.67 4.77 -18.75
CA ARG A 110 -5.52 3.49 -18.04
C ARG A 110 -4.18 2.87 -18.41
N LEU A 111 -3.61 2.12 -17.49
CA LEU A 111 -2.31 1.50 -17.68
C LEU A 111 -2.22 0.13 -17.01
N PHE A 112 -1.30 -0.68 -17.52
CA PHE A 112 -0.85 -1.88 -16.84
C PHE A 112 0.47 -1.61 -16.12
N VAL A 113 0.55 -1.89 -14.84
CA VAL A 113 1.80 -1.89 -14.07
C VAL A 113 1.68 -2.93 -12.97
N THR A 114 2.70 -3.74 -12.77
CA THR A 114 2.67 -4.75 -11.71
C THR A 114 2.75 -4.09 -10.33
N GLN A 115 2.20 -4.76 -9.33
CA GLN A 115 2.34 -4.34 -7.93
C GLN A 115 3.81 -4.11 -7.50
N PRO A 116 4.77 -5.02 -7.78
CA PRO A 116 6.19 -4.76 -7.51
C PRO A 116 6.78 -3.56 -8.27
N GLY A 117 6.23 -3.21 -9.44
CA GLY A 117 6.60 -2.00 -10.18
C GLY A 117 6.06 -0.72 -9.54
N LEU A 118 4.85 -0.76 -8.99
CA LEU A 118 4.16 0.41 -8.44
C LEU A 118 4.50 0.71 -6.97
N GLU A 119 4.65 -0.31 -6.12
CA GLU A 119 4.94 -0.13 -4.69
C GLU A 119 6.17 0.74 -4.41
N PRO A 120 7.31 0.60 -5.12
CA PRO A 120 8.47 1.46 -4.91
C PRO A 120 8.20 2.93 -5.23
N ILE A 121 7.36 3.22 -6.22
CA ILE A 121 6.99 4.60 -6.59
C ILE A 121 6.16 5.22 -5.46
N LEU A 122 5.13 4.49 -4.99
CA LEU A 122 4.29 4.95 -3.89
C LEU A 122 5.08 5.17 -2.60
N ARG A 123 6.01 4.24 -2.28
CA ARG A 123 6.89 4.35 -1.12
C ARG A 123 7.76 5.60 -1.18
N ARG A 124 8.51 5.79 -2.26
CA ARG A 124 9.36 6.98 -2.44
C ARG A 124 8.53 8.26 -2.32
N ARG A 125 7.33 8.27 -2.88
CA ARG A 125 6.46 9.45 -2.80
C ARG A 125 5.93 9.71 -1.39
N ALA A 126 5.57 8.67 -0.65
CA ALA A 126 5.15 8.77 0.75
C ALA A 126 6.29 9.28 1.64
N GLU A 127 7.49 8.68 1.52
CA GLU A 127 8.70 9.08 2.27
C GLU A 127 9.10 10.52 1.95
N ALA A 128 9.13 10.89 0.66
CA ALA A 128 9.42 12.27 0.24
C ALA A 128 8.39 13.30 0.72
N ALA A 129 7.17 12.86 1.06
CA ALA A 129 6.13 13.69 1.64
C ALA A 129 6.16 13.71 3.19
N GLY A 130 7.01 12.90 3.83
CA GLY A 130 7.21 12.89 5.29
C GLY A 130 6.59 11.69 6.02
N ALA A 131 6.13 10.65 5.31
CA ALA A 131 5.74 9.41 5.95
C ALA A 131 6.96 8.54 6.31
N GLU A 132 6.88 7.80 7.41
CA GLU A 132 7.86 6.79 7.79
C GLU A 132 7.35 5.40 7.41
N VAL A 133 8.24 4.51 6.98
CA VAL A 133 7.89 3.12 6.64
C VAL A 133 8.85 2.16 7.34
N LEU A 134 8.28 1.26 8.12
CA LEU A 134 8.97 0.26 8.93
C LEU A 134 8.65 -1.14 8.41
N ASP A 135 9.62 -1.75 7.72
CA ASP A 135 9.50 -3.11 7.17
C ASP A 135 9.96 -4.18 8.17
N GLY A 136 9.49 -5.41 7.99
CA GLY A 136 9.84 -6.54 8.86
C GLY A 136 9.13 -6.56 10.21
N HIS A 137 8.04 -5.82 10.37
CA HIS A 137 7.29 -5.69 11.62
C HIS A 137 5.82 -6.05 11.41
N GLU A 138 5.28 -6.91 12.27
CA GLU A 138 3.88 -7.36 12.19
C GLU A 138 3.04 -6.70 13.29
N VAL A 139 1.90 -6.14 12.89
CA VAL A 139 0.89 -5.69 13.84
C VAL A 139 0.03 -6.90 14.20
N VAL A 140 0.21 -7.43 15.40
CA VAL A 140 -0.47 -8.63 15.90
C VAL A 140 -1.80 -8.34 16.61
N GLY A 141 -2.01 -7.08 17.00
CA GLY A 141 -3.21 -6.65 17.70
C GLY A 141 -3.26 -5.14 17.86
N LEU A 142 -4.47 -4.64 18.10
CA LEU A 142 -4.72 -3.27 18.49
C LEU A 142 -5.62 -3.31 19.72
N ASP A 143 -5.13 -2.78 20.84
CA ASP A 143 -5.95 -2.52 22.00
C ASP A 143 -6.21 -1.01 22.08
N ILE A 144 -7.49 -0.66 22.17
CA ILE A 144 -7.97 0.71 22.25
C ILE A 144 -8.53 1.02 23.64
N GLY A 145 -8.38 0.09 24.60
CA GLY A 145 -8.76 0.25 26.01
C GLY A 145 -10.25 0.46 26.24
N TRP A 146 -11.10 0.26 25.22
CA TRP A 146 -12.55 0.55 25.30
C TRP A 146 -13.28 -0.33 26.32
N TYR A 147 -12.68 -1.45 26.71
CA TYR A 147 -13.26 -2.39 27.66
C TYR A 147 -12.44 -2.53 28.94
N ASP A 148 -11.46 -1.66 29.18
CA ASP A 148 -10.73 -1.63 30.44
C ASP A 148 -11.72 -1.40 31.59
N GLY A 149 -11.86 -2.40 32.46
CA GLY A 149 -12.80 -2.39 33.59
C GLY A 149 -14.28 -2.59 33.22
N CYS A 150 -14.60 -3.01 31.99
CA CYS A 150 -15.96 -3.31 31.53
C CYS A 150 -16.29 -4.82 31.48
N ASP A 151 -15.39 -5.66 31.98
CA ASP A 151 -15.60 -7.08 32.22
C ASP A 151 -16.15 -7.31 33.64
N PHE A 152 -17.25 -8.07 33.76
CA PHE A 152 -17.79 -8.51 35.06
C PHE A 152 -16.97 -9.67 35.68
N GLY A 153 -15.69 -9.80 35.30
CA GLY A 153 -14.79 -10.89 35.69
C GLY A 153 -13.39 -10.37 36.00
N PRO A 154 -12.52 -11.20 36.58
CA PRO A 154 -11.12 -10.85 36.73
C PRO A 154 -10.48 -10.72 35.34
N GLN A 155 -9.80 -9.60 35.13
CA GLN A 155 -9.02 -9.36 33.91
C GLN A 155 -8.11 -10.55 33.63
N PRO A 156 -8.08 -11.07 32.39
CA PRO A 156 -7.13 -12.10 32.02
C PRO A 156 -5.73 -11.63 32.40
N SER A 157 -4.98 -12.49 33.09
CA SER A 157 -3.65 -12.17 33.60
C SER A 157 -2.73 -13.37 33.40
N GLY A 158 -1.42 -13.15 33.51
CA GLY A 158 -0.42 -14.22 33.40
C GLY A 158 0.07 -14.51 31.98
N TYR A 159 -0.31 -13.70 31.00
CA TYR A 159 0.47 -13.57 29.77
C TYR A 159 1.57 -12.54 29.98
N GLU A 160 2.71 -12.75 29.32
CA GLU A 160 3.75 -11.75 29.27
C GLU A 160 3.17 -10.52 28.56
N GLN A 161 3.14 -9.41 29.27
CA GLN A 161 2.58 -8.17 28.77
C GLN A 161 3.48 -7.04 29.18
N ARG A 162 3.65 -6.11 28.27
CA ARG A 162 4.38 -4.89 28.53
C ARG A 162 3.48 -3.72 28.22
N THR A 163 3.12 -2.99 29.27
CA THR A 163 2.33 -1.76 29.15
C THR A 163 3.30 -0.60 29.17
N GLY A 164 3.37 0.10 28.06
CA GLY A 164 4.26 1.22 27.87
C GLY A 164 3.91 1.92 26.57
N ASP A 165 4.50 3.09 26.38
CA ASP A 165 4.43 3.75 25.10
C ASP A 165 5.17 2.90 24.06
N ILE A 166 4.51 2.52 22.96
CA ILE A 166 5.14 1.75 21.87
C ILE A 166 6.39 2.44 21.33
N ARG A 167 6.48 3.76 21.50
CA ARG A 167 7.61 4.61 21.08
C ARG A 167 8.86 4.45 21.95
N ASP A 168 8.70 3.94 23.17
CA ASP A 168 9.81 3.68 24.10
C ASP A 168 10.29 2.22 24.05
N VAL A 169 9.74 1.41 23.13
CA VAL A 169 10.11 0.00 22.96
C VAL A 169 11.42 -0.12 22.19
N THR A 170 12.44 -0.69 22.83
CA THR A 170 13.70 -1.07 22.22
C THR A 170 13.73 -2.57 21.88
N PRO A 171 14.67 -3.07 21.06
CA PRO A 171 14.79 -4.50 20.79
C PRO A 171 15.01 -5.37 22.04
N ALA A 172 15.66 -4.82 23.08
CA ALA A 172 15.80 -5.49 24.36
C ALA A 172 14.46 -5.61 25.12
N ASP A 173 13.49 -4.76 24.78
CA ASP A 173 12.22 -4.67 25.48
C ASP A 173 11.20 -5.73 25.04
N VAL A 174 11.47 -6.38 23.91
CA VAL A 174 10.69 -7.48 23.33
C VAL A 174 11.52 -8.79 23.28
N GLU A 175 12.69 -8.81 23.91
CA GLU A 175 13.53 -10.00 24.01
C GLU A 175 12.83 -11.06 24.87
N GLY A 176 12.55 -12.24 24.31
CA GLY A 176 11.83 -13.32 24.99
C GLY A 176 10.33 -13.39 24.69
N PHE A 177 9.76 -12.35 24.07
CA PHE A 177 8.43 -12.44 23.46
C PHE A 177 8.57 -13.20 22.13
N ASP A 178 7.95 -14.39 22.05
CA ASP A 178 7.80 -15.09 20.77
C ASP A 178 6.73 -14.36 19.93
N ALA A 179 7.16 -13.74 18.82
CA ALA A 179 6.28 -13.19 17.79
C ALA A 179 5.77 -14.27 16.84
#